data_AF-A0A920AVR1-F1
#
_entry.id   AF-A0A920AVR1-F1
#
_cell.length_a   1.000
_cell.length_b   1.000
_cell.length_c   1.000
_cell.angle_alpha   90.00
_cell.angle_beta   90.00
_cell.angle_gamma   90.00
#
_symmetry.space_group_name_H-M   'P 1'
#
loop_
_entity.id
_entity.type
_entity.pdbx_description
1 polymer ?
#
loop_
_entity_poly.entity_id
_entity_poly.type
_entity_poly.pdbx_seq_one_letter_code
_entity_poly.pdbx_strand_id
1 'polypeptide(L)'
;MMFHYNSFQDDWRAVVTLGDGEVKFRFNNDWGVNYGDDGADGTMEANGANIAVSAGHYLVTTNLNTQSYTMEEMDVWGLVGSATANGWDGPNDKFMPDFGINEGYYYISGAVLTDGEIKVRQNDAWGVNYGDDGNDGTLELNGANIPPPLEHIT
;
A
#
# COMPACT_ATOMS: atom_id res chain seq x y z
N MET A 1 -9.95 -1.04 -5.10
CA MET A 1 -9.18 -0.89 -3.85
C MET A 1 -9.93 -1.62 -2.76
N MET A 2 -9.24 -2.33 -1.88
CA MET A 2 -9.84 -2.93 -0.68
C MET A 2 -9.47 -2.05 0.52
N PHE A 3 -10.46 -1.69 1.33
CA PHE A 3 -10.21 -1.10 2.64
C PHE A 3 -10.13 -2.23 3.67
N HIS A 4 -9.20 -2.09 4.61
CA HIS A 4 -9.02 -2.98 5.74
C HIS A 4 -9.66 -2.34 6.97
N TYR A 5 -10.53 -3.08 7.64
CA TYR A 5 -11.12 -2.62 8.89
C TYR A 5 -10.10 -2.75 10.02
N ASN A 6 -9.93 -1.67 10.78
CA ASN A 6 -9.12 -1.62 11.99
C ASN A 6 -10.03 -1.52 13.21
N SER A 7 -10.13 -2.63 13.94
CA SER A 7 -10.98 -2.74 15.13
C SER A 7 -10.49 -1.96 16.35
N PHE A 8 -9.24 -1.48 16.35
CA PHE A 8 -8.70 -0.72 17.48
C PHE A 8 -9.19 0.73 17.48
N GLN A 9 -9.36 1.32 16.29
CA GLN A 9 -9.77 2.71 16.11
C GLN A 9 -11.18 2.85 15.53
N ASP A 10 -11.83 1.73 15.18
CA ASP A 10 -13.13 1.68 14.49
C ASP A 10 -13.10 2.54 13.19
N ASP A 11 -12.04 2.31 12.40
CA ASP A 11 -11.78 2.99 11.13
C ASP A 11 -11.46 1.98 10.01
N TRP A 12 -11.53 2.45 8.77
CA TRP A 12 -11.17 1.71 7.57
C TRP A 12 -9.93 2.33 6.95
N ARG A 13 -8.95 1.51 6.56
CA ARG A 13 -7.68 1.99 6.02
C ARG A 13 -7.33 1.36 4.68
N ALA A 14 -6.72 2.12 3.79
CA ALA A 14 -6.17 1.63 2.54
C ALA A 14 -4.90 2.38 2.16
N VAL A 15 -3.89 1.66 1.68
CA VAL A 15 -2.76 2.28 0.99
C VAL A 15 -3.08 2.37 -0.49
N VAL A 16 -2.97 3.57 -1.05
CA VAL A 16 -3.37 3.84 -2.44
C VAL A 16 -2.27 4.59 -3.18
N THR A 17 -2.12 4.31 -4.47
CA THR A 17 -1.33 5.15 -5.38
C THR A 17 -2.31 5.93 -6.25
N LEU A 18 -2.22 7.26 -6.20
CA LEU A 18 -3.09 8.17 -6.94
C LEU A 18 -2.26 8.97 -7.93
N GLY A 19 -2.92 9.42 -9.00
CA GLY A 19 -2.42 10.48 -9.87
C GLY A 19 -3.11 11.80 -9.54
N ASP A 20 -2.66 12.89 -10.17
CA ASP A 20 -3.36 14.18 -10.08
C ASP A 20 -4.80 14.03 -10.58
N GLY A 21 -5.76 14.56 -9.84
CA GLY A 21 -7.16 14.53 -10.24
C GLY A 21 -8.10 14.58 -9.05
N GLU A 22 -9.13 13.74 -9.12
CA GLU A 22 -10.23 13.77 -8.17
C GLU A 22 -10.67 12.35 -7.79
N VAL A 23 -11.11 12.16 -6.55
CA VAL A 23 -11.59 10.88 -6.02
C VAL A 23 -12.93 11.02 -5.29
N LYS A 24 -13.58 9.87 -5.12
CA LYS A 24 -14.76 9.69 -4.26
C LYS A 24 -14.70 8.35 -3.55
N PHE A 25 -15.32 8.29 -2.38
CA PHE A 25 -15.59 7.02 -1.69
C PHE A 25 -16.85 6.39 -2.27
N ARG A 26 -16.79 5.10 -2.60
CA ARG A 26 -17.91 4.37 -3.21
C ARG A 26 -18.06 3.00 -2.57
N PHE A 27 -19.30 2.63 -2.29
CA PHE A 27 -19.62 1.30 -1.78
C PHE A 27 -19.89 0.34 -2.93
N ASN A 28 -19.37 -0.89 -2.82
CA ASN A 28 -19.59 -1.97 -3.80
C ASN A 28 -19.21 -1.61 -5.25
N ASN A 29 -18.28 -0.66 -5.43
CA ASN A 29 -17.91 -0.11 -6.74
C ASN A 29 -19.11 0.51 -7.51
N ASP A 30 -20.16 0.91 -6.80
CA ASP A 30 -21.39 1.49 -7.33
C ASP A 30 -21.52 2.97 -6.94
N TRP A 31 -22.29 3.73 -7.71
CA TRP A 31 -22.50 5.16 -7.48
C TRP A 31 -23.73 5.47 -6.61
N GLY A 32 -24.61 4.49 -6.35
CA GLY A 32 -25.81 4.70 -5.54
C GLY A 32 -25.51 5.15 -4.11
N VAL A 33 -24.39 4.68 -3.53
CA VAL A 33 -23.87 5.16 -2.25
C VAL A 33 -22.44 5.64 -2.45
N ASN A 34 -22.29 6.96 -2.59
CA ASN A 34 -21.01 7.64 -2.75
C ASN A 34 -20.89 8.83 -1.80
N TYR A 35 -19.67 9.11 -1.38
CA TYR A 35 -19.33 10.24 -0.55
C TYR A 35 -18.25 11.09 -1.19
N GLY A 36 -18.44 12.40 -1.07
CA GLY A 36 -17.49 13.45 -1.45
C GLY A 36 -17.15 14.32 -0.24
N ASP A 37 -16.58 15.50 -0.48
CA ASP A 37 -16.26 16.49 0.57
C ASP A 37 -16.63 17.90 0.07
N ASP A 38 -17.71 18.44 0.62
CA ASP A 38 -18.17 19.80 0.35
C ASP A 38 -17.39 20.80 1.22
N GLY A 39 -16.39 21.45 0.62
CA GLY A 39 -15.61 22.49 1.30
C GLY A 39 -14.19 22.07 1.68
N ALA A 40 -13.80 20.82 1.36
CA ALA A 40 -12.47 20.27 1.60
C ALA A 40 -12.07 20.32 3.08
N ASP A 41 -13.02 19.97 3.96
CA ASP A 41 -12.83 20.04 5.41
C ASP A 41 -12.52 18.69 6.07
N GLY A 42 -12.45 17.61 5.27
CA GLY A 42 -12.18 16.26 5.75
C GLY A 42 -13.43 15.52 6.25
N THR A 43 -14.61 16.11 6.09
CA THR A 43 -15.90 15.47 6.33
C THR A 43 -16.45 14.89 5.03
N MET A 44 -17.19 13.79 5.15
CA MET A 44 -17.76 13.06 4.03
C MET A 44 -19.25 13.32 3.91
N GLU A 45 -19.68 13.96 2.83
CA GLU A 45 -21.09 14.17 2.52
C GLU A 45 -21.59 13.18 1.48
N ALA A 46 -22.78 12.63 1.71
CA ALA A 46 -23.45 11.80 0.73
C ALA A 46 -23.72 12.60 -0.55
N ASN A 47 -23.16 12.14 -1.68
CA ASN A 47 -23.16 12.87 -2.95
C ASN A 47 -22.46 14.25 -2.93
N GLY A 48 -21.57 14.51 -1.97
CA GLY A 48 -20.76 15.74 -1.92
C GLY A 48 -19.85 15.91 -3.14
N ALA A 49 -19.15 17.04 -3.20
CA ALA A 49 -18.20 17.36 -4.25
C ALA A 49 -17.06 16.33 -4.36
N ASN A 50 -16.43 16.23 -5.52
CA ASN A 50 -15.27 15.37 -5.66
C ASN A 50 -14.10 15.90 -4.83
N ILE A 51 -13.28 14.99 -4.29
CA ILE A 51 -12.12 15.34 -3.49
C ILE A 51 -10.90 15.47 -4.41
N ALA A 52 -10.31 16.66 -4.49
CA ALA A 52 -9.10 16.88 -5.27
C ALA A 52 -7.89 16.19 -4.62
N VAL A 53 -7.05 15.54 -5.43
CA VAL A 53 -5.84 14.83 -4.99
C VAL A 53 -4.67 15.11 -5.93
N SER A 54 -3.46 15.06 -5.39
CA SER A 54 -2.23 15.10 -6.17
C SER A 54 -1.68 13.69 -6.40
N ALA A 55 -0.78 13.54 -7.36
CA ALA A 55 -0.08 12.29 -7.59
C ALA A 55 0.79 11.93 -6.39
N GLY A 56 0.64 10.70 -5.89
CA GLY A 56 1.38 10.24 -4.72
C GLY A 56 0.87 8.92 -4.16
N HIS A 57 1.54 8.48 -3.09
CA HIS A 57 1.11 7.34 -2.30
C HIS A 57 0.50 7.83 -0.99
N TYR A 58 -0.68 7.32 -0.65
CA TYR A 58 -1.44 7.80 0.50
C TYR A 58 -1.91 6.64 1.38
N LEU A 59 -1.82 6.84 2.69
CA LEU A 59 -2.68 6.16 3.65
C LEU A 59 -4.02 6.89 3.69
N VAL A 60 -5.06 6.25 3.20
CA VAL A 60 -6.43 6.75 3.31
C VAL A 60 -7.07 6.11 4.52
N THR A 61 -7.53 6.94 5.47
CA THR A 61 -8.31 6.51 6.62
C THR A 61 -9.73 7.04 6.50
N THR A 62 -10.73 6.21 6.77
CA THR A 62 -12.14 6.56 6.69
C THR A 62 -12.87 6.07 7.95
N ASN A 63 -13.57 6.97 8.63
CA ASN A 63 -14.43 6.64 9.76
C ASN A 63 -15.89 6.87 9.37
N LEU A 64 -16.67 5.79 9.29
CA LEU A 64 -18.08 5.85 8.87
C LEU A 64 -19.02 6.29 10.00
N ASN A 65 -18.58 6.23 11.26
CA ASN A 65 -19.37 6.70 12.40
C ASN A 65 -19.35 8.22 12.50
N THR A 66 -18.17 8.82 12.31
CA THR A 66 -17.99 10.28 12.32
C THR A 66 -18.14 10.91 10.94
N GLN A 67 -18.20 10.10 9.88
CA GLN A 67 -18.20 10.55 8.49
C GLN A 67 -16.98 11.43 8.17
N SER A 68 -15.79 11.03 8.62
CA SER A 68 -14.55 11.77 8.36
C SER A 68 -13.53 10.92 7.63
N TYR A 69 -12.60 11.57 6.92
CA TYR A 69 -11.49 10.89 6.27
C TYR A 69 -10.18 11.69 6.37
N THR A 70 -9.06 10.99 6.19
CA THR A 70 -7.74 11.60 5.98
C THR A 70 -7.06 10.95 4.78
N MET A 71 -6.21 11.71 4.11
CA MET A 71 -5.29 11.22 3.08
C MET A 71 -3.89 11.72 3.45
N GLU A 72 -3.09 10.83 4.01
CA GLU A 72 -1.74 11.16 4.48
C GLU A 72 -0.73 10.58 3.50
N GLU A 73 0.17 11.41 2.98
CA GLU A 73 1.26 10.93 2.14
C GLU A 73 2.13 9.95 2.93
N MET A 74 2.48 8.84 2.29
CA MET A 74 3.33 7.83 2.89
C MET A 74 4.26 7.22 1.86
N ASP A 75 5.39 6.69 2.33
CA ASP A 75 6.20 5.82 1.49
C ASP A 75 5.61 4.41 1.42
N VAL A 76 5.71 3.77 0.26
CA VAL A 76 5.27 2.39 0.04
C VAL A 76 6.46 1.49 -0.21
N TRP A 77 6.52 0.39 0.53
CA TRP A 77 7.50 -0.66 0.31
C TRP A 77 6.95 -1.67 -0.69
N GLY A 78 7.83 -2.21 -1.54
CA GLY A 78 7.43 -3.29 -2.44
C GLY A 78 8.52 -4.30 -2.69
N LEU A 79 8.09 -5.50 -3.05
CA LEU A 79 8.91 -6.62 -3.48
C LEU A 79 9.16 -6.52 -4.99
N VAL A 80 10.43 -6.66 -5.38
CA VAL A 80 10.90 -6.59 -6.77
C VAL A 80 11.95 -7.66 -6.99
N GLY A 81 12.11 -8.16 -8.22
CA GLY A 81 13.17 -9.12 -8.52
C GLY A 81 12.82 -10.12 -9.60
N SER A 82 13.82 -10.87 -10.07
CA SER A 82 13.62 -11.92 -11.10
C SER A 82 12.67 -13.03 -10.65
N ALA A 83 12.50 -13.22 -9.34
CA ALA A 83 11.53 -14.14 -8.78
C ALA A 83 10.09 -13.59 -8.72
N THR A 84 9.89 -12.30 -8.99
CA THR A 84 8.57 -11.64 -8.97
C THR A 84 7.98 -11.54 -10.38
N ALA A 85 6.65 -11.39 -10.47
CA ALA A 85 5.96 -11.33 -11.76
C ALA A 85 6.44 -10.19 -12.68
N ASN A 86 6.87 -9.07 -12.10
CA ASN A 86 7.28 -7.88 -12.84
C ASN A 86 8.82 -7.70 -12.93
N GLY A 87 9.61 -8.68 -12.49
CA GLY A 87 11.06 -8.63 -12.61
C GLY A 87 11.70 -7.47 -11.83
N TRP A 88 12.84 -6.99 -12.33
CA TRP A 88 13.59 -5.86 -11.74
C TRP A 88 13.04 -4.47 -12.12
N ASP A 89 12.22 -4.41 -13.17
CA ASP A 89 11.71 -3.16 -13.73
C ASP A 89 10.42 -2.70 -13.03
N GLY A 90 9.69 -3.60 -12.39
CA GLY A 90 8.46 -3.29 -11.66
C GLY A 90 7.25 -3.06 -12.56
N PRO A 91 6.13 -2.53 -12.03
CA PRO A 91 5.96 -2.03 -10.66
C PRO A 91 6.12 -3.13 -9.60
N ASN A 92 6.51 -2.76 -8.40
CA ASN A 92 6.69 -3.73 -7.31
C ASN A 92 5.35 -4.27 -6.82
N ASP A 93 5.37 -5.49 -6.31
CA ASP A 93 4.30 -6.01 -5.47
C ASP A 93 4.34 -5.28 -4.13
N LYS A 94 3.29 -4.51 -3.81
CA LYS A 94 3.29 -3.60 -2.66
C LYS A 94 3.00 -4.34 -1.37
N PHE A 95 3.84 -4.08 -0.35
CA PHE A 95 3.53 -4.49 1.01
C PHE A 95 2.37 -3.64 1.56
N MET A 96 1.50 -4.29 2.33
CA MET A 96 0.47 -3.63 3.10
C MET A 96 0.91 -3.51 4.57
N PRO A 97 0.75 -2.34 5.22
CA PRO A 97 0.91 -2.23 6.66
C PRO A 97 -0.07 -3.15 7.39
N ASP A 98 0.36 -3.75 8.48
CA ASP A 98 -0.54 -4.34 9.47
C ASP A 98 -1.22 -3.22 10.27
N PHE A 99 -2.44 -2.88 9.87
CA PHE A 99 -3.27 -1.90 10.57
C PHE A 99 -3.85 -2.41 11.91
N GLY A 100 -3.51 -3.64 12.30
CA GLY A 100 -3.92 -4.25 13.55
C GLY A 100 -2.95 -3.94 14.70
N ILE A 101 -2.56 -5.00 15.43
CA ILE A 101 -1.78 -4.87 16.67
C ILE A 101 -0.28 -4.63 16.42
N ASN A 102 0.22 -4.96 15.23
CA ASN A 102 1.64 -4.92 14.92
C ASN A 102 2.00 -3.68 14.09
N GLU A 103 1.86 -2.50 14.69
CA GLU A 103 2.27 -1.26 14.03
C GLU A 103 3.74 -1.35 13.57
N GLY A 104 4.01 -0.94 12.34
CA GLY A 104 5.33 -1.03 11.71
C GLY A 104 5.63 -2.37 11.01
N TYR A 105 4.74 -3.36 11.09
CA TYR A 105 4.87 -4.59 10.30
C TYR A 105 4.20 -4.44 8.94
N TYR A 106 4.81 -5.05 7.93
CA TYR A 106 4.40 -4.97 6.53
C TYR A 106 4.37 -6.38 5.94
N TYR A 107 3.34 -6.69 5.16
CA TYR A 107 3.20 -8.03 4.56
C TYR A 107 2.61 -7.97 3.15
N ILE A 108 2.90 -9.00 2.35
CA ILE A 108 2.20 -9.32 1.10
C ILE A 108 1.51 -10.66 1.34
N SER A 109 0.19 -10.71 1.17
CA SER A 109 -0.55 -11.96 1.25
C SER A 109 -0.58 -12.63 -0.13
N GLY A 110 -0.20 -13.90 -0.20
CA GLY A 110 -0.29 -14.71 -1.43
C GLY A 110 0.71 -14.36 -2.52
N ALA A 111 1.87 -13.78 -2.17
CA ALA A 111 2.97 -13.61 -3.11
C ALA A 111 3.38 -14.98 -3.68
N VAL A 112 3.44 -15.08 -5.01
CA VAL A 112 3.95 -16.26 -5.71
C VAL A 112 5.31 -15.89 -6.26
N LEU A 113 6.35 -16.60 -5.81
CA LEU A 113 7.72 -16.41 -6.25
C LEU A 113 8.18 -17.59 -7.08
N THR A 114 8.92 -17.32 -8.14
CA THR A 114 9.66 -18.35 -8.88
C THR A 114 11.08 -18.46 -8.34
N ASP A 115 11.86 -19.41 -8.87
CA ASP A 115 13.31 -19.36 -8.68
C ASP A 115 13.89 -18.06 -9.24
N GLY A 116 14.86 -17.48 -8.54
CA GLY A 116 15.38 -16.15 -8.87
C GLY A 116 15.93 -15.42 -7.66
N GLU A 117 15.77 -14.10 -7.64
CA GLU A 117 16.25 -13.22 -6.60
C GLU A 117 15.24 -12.10 -6.39
N ILE A 118 15.21 -11.50 -5.19
CA ILE A 118 14.35 -10.39 -4.80
C ILE A 118 15.12 -9.28 -4.08
N LYS A 119 14.49 -8.10 -4.01
CA LYS A 119 14.80 -6.99 -3.12
C LYS A 119 13.51 -6.38 -2.59
N VAL A 120 13.64 -5.64 -1.49
CA VAL A 120 12.59 -4.73 -1.02
C VAL A 120 13.00 -3.31 -1.39
N ARG A 121 12.18 -2.56 -2.13
CA ARG A 121 12.50 -1.17 -2.48
C ARG A 121 11.33 -0.22 -2.23
N GLN A 122 11.67 1.01 -1.86
CA GLN A 122 10.72 2.07 -1.56
C GLN A 122 10.22 2.74 -2.85
N ASN A 123 8.93 3.03 -2.94
CA ASN A 123 8.30 3.88 -3.95
C ASN A 123 8.65 3.50 -5.41
N ASP A 124 8.74 2.19 -5.71
CA ASP A 124 9.15 1.68 -7.03
C ASP A 124 10.50 2.24 -7.54
N ALA A 125 11.35 2.70 -6.63
CA ALA A 125 12.60 3.38 -6.94
C ALA A 125 13.79 2.73 -6.23
N TRP A 126 14.97 2.89 -6.82
CA TRP A 126 16.21 2.32 -6.28
C TRP A 126 16.88 3.16 -5.20
N GLY A 127 16.39 4.37 -4.93
CA GLY A 127 17.00 5.29 -3.97
C GLY A 127 17.13 4.70 -2.56
N VAL A 128 16.09 4.00 -2.09
CA VAL A 128 16.10 3.24 -0.84
C VAL A 128 15.65 1.81 -1.13
N ASN A 129 16.56 0.86 -1.02
CA ASN A 129 16.30 -0.55 -1.22
C ASN A 129 17.11 -1.39 -0.23
N TYR A 130 16.57 -2.54 0.14
CA TYR A 130 17.16 -3.48 1.06
C TYR A 130 17.40 -4.82 0.38
N GLY A 131 18.52 -5.42 0.76
CA GLY A 131 18.96 -6.75 0.39
C GLY A 131 19.37 -7.56 1.62
N ASP A 132 20.08 -8.66 1.44
CA ASP A 132 20.66 -9.49 2.51
C ASP A 132 22.12 -9.85 2.16
N ASP A 133 23.06 -9.15 2.81
CA ASP A 133 24.48 -9.40 2.66
C ASP A 133 24.91 -10.62 3.48
N GLY A 134 25.33 -11.69 2.81
CA GLY A 134 25.77 -12.91 3.48
C GLY A 134 24.64 -13.89 3.77
N ASN A 135 23.40 -13.54 3.39
CA ASN A 135 22.24 -14.43 3.41
C ASN A 135 21.86 -14.90 4.82
N ASP A 136 21.92 -13.98 5.78
CA ASP A 136 21.75 -14.25 7.20
C ASP A 136 20.34 -13.91 7.74
N GLY A 137 19.47 -13.40 6.87
CA GLY A 137 18.10 -13.01 7.19
C GLY A 137 17.96 -11.60 7.77
N THR A 138 19.03 -10.83 7.80
CA THR A 138 19.02 -9.40 8.15
C THR A 138 18.90 -8.56 6.87
N LEU A 139 18.24 -7.40 6.98
CA LEU A 139 18.07 -6.49 5.85
C LEU A 139 19.11 -5.36 5.90
N GLU A 140 19.93 -5.25 4.86
CA GLU A 140 20.93 -4.19 4.71
C GLU A 140 20.52 -3.20 3.62
N LEU A 141 20.68 -1.91 3.92
CA LEU A 141 20.50 -0.85 2.93
C LEU A 141 21.50 -1.04 1.78
N ASN A 142 20.97 -1.20 0.57
CA ASN A 142 21.72 -1.52 -0.64
C ASN A 142 22.48 -2.85 -0.61
N GLY A 143 22.10 -3.78 0.28
CA GLY A 143 22.70 -5.12 0.35
C GLY A 143 22.51 -5.95 -0.93
N ALA A 144 23.13 -7.12 -0.96
CA ALA A 144 23.01 -8.10 -2.04
C ALA A 144 21.56 -8.57 -2.25
N ASN A 145 21.27 -9.10 -3.43
CA ASN A 145 19.93 -9.61 -3.69
C ASN A 145 19.62 -10.80 -2.78
N ILE A 146 18.36 -10.90 -2.36
CA ILE A 146 17.88 -11.95 -1.48
C ILE A 146 17.41 -13.11 -2.37
N PRO A 147 17.92 -14.35 -2.21
CA PRO A 147 17.36 -15.51 -2.88
C PRO A 147 16.00 -15.88 -2.26
N PRO A 148 15.04 -16.41 -3.06
CA PRO A 148 13.75 -16.82 -2.55
C PRO A 148 13.93 -17.95 -1.51
N PRO A 149 13.06 -18.01 -0.50
CA PRO A 149 13.09 -19.11 0.45
C PRO A 149 12.91 -20.45 -0.28
N LEU A 150 13.78 -21.42 0.00
CA LEU A 150 13.84 -22.73 -0.65
C LEU A 150 12.54 -23.55 -0.56
N GLU A 151 11.61 -23.15 0.30
CA GLU A 151 10.36 -23.86 0.62
C GLU A 151 9.11 -23.35 -0.11
N HIS A 152 9.23 -22.34 -0.98
CA HIS A 152 8.12 -21.77 -1.76
C HIS A 152 8.33 -21.76 -3.28
N ILE A 153 9.27 -22.56 -3.81
CA ILE A 153 9.46 -22.74 -5.26
C ILE A 153 8.43 -23.78 -5.76
N THR A 154 7.51 -23.35 -6.63
CA THR A 154 6.63 -24.27 -7.39
C THR A 154 7.17 -24.54 -8.79
#